data_AF-A0A7X7TFX6-F1
#
_entry.id   AF-A0A7X7TFX6-F1
#
_cell.length_a   1.000
_cell.length_b   1.000
_cell.length_c   1.000
_cell.angle_alpha   90.00
_cell.angle_beta   90.00
_cell.angle_gamma   90.00
#
_symmetry.space_group_name_H-M   'P 1'
#
loop_
_entity.id
_entity.type
_entity.pdbx_description
1 polymer ?
#
loop_
_entity_poly.entity_id
_entity_poly.type
_entity_poly.pdbx_seq_one_letter_code
_entity_poly.pdbx_strand_id
1 'polypeptide(L)'
;RIKRPFNLKDLAENGIDFTVKPKTILERETVKVGIRNREIDLIVKGNIELWIDVKDTKGKYGKREVDRWIEIKQVITAESPKILFATYSQNGYMSSAKELLVSNGVYVLKGEEG
;
A
#
# COMPACT_ATOMS: atom_id res chain seq x y z
N ARG A 1 11.05 11.84 -1.81
CA ARG A 1 9.81 12.62 -2.10
C ARG A 1 9.29 12.23 -3.48
N ILE A 2 8.23 11.42 -3.56
CA ILE A 2 7.63 10.96 -4.82
C ILE A 2 6.79 12.10 -5.44
N LYS A 3 7.44 13.03 -6.15
CA LYS A 3 6.73 14.17 -6.79
C LYS A 3 6.51 14.00 -8.29
N ARG A 4 7.09 12.95 -8.87
CA ARG A 4 6.99 12.66 -10.31
C ARG A 4 5.92 11.58 -10.53
N PRO A 5 5.23 11.60 -11.67
CA PRO A 5 4.42 10.48 -12.09
C PRO A 5 5.22 9.18 -12.08
N PHE A 6 4.58 8.08 -11.72
CA PHE A 6 5.18 6.75 -11.71
C PHE A 6 4.15 5.72 -12.18
N ASN A 7 4.63 4.65 -12.83
CA ASN A 7 3.78 3.55 -13.25
C ASN A 7 3.81 2.43 -12.21
N LEU A 8 2.64 1.91 -11.82
CA LEU A 8 2.56 0.80 -10.87
C LEU A 8 3.15 -0.49 -11.43
N LYS A 9 3.13 -0.71 -12.75
CA LYS A 9 3.78 -1.85 -13.41
C LYS A 9 5.29 -1.90 -13.16
N ASP A 10 5.92 -0.74 -13.05
CA ASP A 10 7.38 -0.66 -12.84
C ASP A 10 7.75 -0.91 -11.38
N LEU A 11 6.84 -0.56 -10.45
CA LEU A 11 7.10 -0.58 -9.01
C LEU A 11 6.55 -1.81 -8.30
N ALA A 12 5.48 -2.43 -8.81
CA ALA A 12 4.80 -3.54 -8.14
C ALA A 12 4.91 -4.83 -8.95
N GLU A 13 5.07 -5.96 -8.27
CA GLU A 13 5.16 -7.27 -8.94
C GLU A 13 3.86 -7.70 -9.61
N ASN A 14 2.73 -7.33 -9.00
CA ASN A 14 1.39 -7.49 -9.56
C ASN A 14 0.84 -6.16 -10.11
N GLY A 15 1.75 -5.26 -10.51
CA GLY A 15 1.40 -3.93 -10.98
C GLY A 15 0.60 -3.96 -12.29
N ILE A 16 -0.46 -3.16 -12.34
CA ILE A 16 -1.17 -2.87 -13.59
C ILE A 16 -0.45 -1.74 -14.35
N ASP A 17 -0.62 -1.70 -15.67
CA ASP A 17 -0.12 -0.61 -16.50
C ASP A 17 -0.95 0.67 -16.25
N PHE A 18 -0.63 1.36 -15.16
CA PHE A 18 -1.36 2.52 -14.68
C PHE A 18 -0.39 3.55 -14.11
N THR A 19 -0.47 4.77 -14.62
CA THR A 19 0.34 5.90 -14.15
C THR A 19 -0.36 6.66 -13.03
N VAL A 20 0.25 6.67 -11.85
CA VAL A 20 -0.12 7.56 -10.75
C VAL A 20 0.55 8.91 -10.97
N LYS A 21 -0.21 9.99 -10.85
CA LYS A 21 0.24 11.38 -10.93
C LYS A 21 0.01 12.04 -9.57
N PRO A 22 0.99 11.99 -8.66
CA PRO A 22 0.86 12.57 -7.31
C PRO A 22 0.61 14.07 -7.37
N LYS A 23 -0.33 14.56 -6.57
CA LYS A 23 -0.53 15.98 -6.27
C LYS A 23 -0.07 16.29 -4.85
N THR A 24 -0.47 15.44 -3.90
CA THR A 24 -0.12 15.58 -2.48
C THR A 24 0.29 14.23 -1.93
N ILE A 25 1.29 14.23 -1.06
CA ILE A 25 1.67 13.06 -0.25
C ILE A 25 1.50 13.44 1.19
N LEU A 26 0.80 12.59 1.91
CA LEU A 26 0.59 12.70 3.35
C LEU A 26 1.31 11.53 4.02
N GLU A 27 1.99 11.80 5.12
CA GLU A 27 2.82 10.82 5.84
C GLU A 27 2.26 10.64 7.25
N ARG A 28 2.11 9.39 7.70
CA ARG A 28 1.58 9.01 9.03
C ARG A 28 0.24 9.66 9.34
N GLU A 29 -0.71 9.48 8.43
CA GLU A 29 -2.05 10.03 8.57
C GLU A 29 -2.94 9.14 9.42
N THR A 30 -3.60 9.73 10.41
CA THR A 30 -4.66 9.04 11.15
C THR A 30 -5.99 9.24 10.44
N VAL A 31 -6.57 8.16 9.93
CA VAL A 31 -7.85 8.16 9.22
C VAL A 31 -8.87 7.30 9.95
N LYS A 32 -10.15 7.66 9.83
CA LYS A 32 -11.24 6.85 10.34
C LYS A 32 -11.50 5.70 9.38
N VAL A 33 -11.41 4.47 9.88
CA VAL A 33 -11.69 3.22 9.17
C VAL A 33 -12.82 2.52 9.91
N GLY A 34 -14.04 2.62 9.40
CA GLY A 34 -15.24 2.19 10.11
C GLY A 34 -15.40 2.94 11.44
N ILE A 35 -15.32 2.23 12.56
CA ILE A 35 -15.43 2.83 13.91
C ILE A 35 -14.08 3.14 14.58
N ARG A 36 -12.95 2.77 13.97
CA ARG A 36 -11.62 2.92 14.58
C ARG A 36 -10.80 3.97 13.83
N ASN A 37 -9.93 4.66 14.56
CA ASN A 37 -8.86 5.44 13.95
C ASN A 37 -7.68 4.52 13.66
N ARG A 38 -7.13 4.62 12.44
CA ARG A 38 -5.97 3.84 11.99
C ARG A 38 -4.94 4.79 11.42
N GLU A 39 -3.67 4.57 11.76
CA GLU A 39 -2.56 5.26 11.11
C GLU A 39 -2.23 4.59 9.78
N ILE A 40 -2.03 5.40 8.75
CA ILE A 40 -1.61 5.01 7.40
C ILE A 40 -0.27 5.67 7.13
N ASP A 41 0.74 4.87 6.81
CA ASP A 41 2.12 5.38 6.67
C ASP A 41 2.25 6.40 5.55
N LEU A 42 1.67 6.12 4.38
CA LEU A 42 1.67 7.05 3.25
C LEU A 42 0.31 7.05 2.53
N ILE A 43 -0.18 8.24 2.23
CA ILE A 43 -1.32 8.47 1.35
C ILE A 43 -0.88 9.37 0.19
N VAL A 44 -0.89 8.82 -1.02
CA VAL A 44 -0.63 9.55 -2.26
C VAL A 44 -1.97 9.97 -2.86
N LYS A 45 -2.26 11.27 -2.82
CA LYS A 45 -3.45 11.86 -3.47
C LYS A 45 -3.07 12.39 -4.85
N GLY A 46 -3.81 12.00 -5.88
CA GLY A 46 -3.51 12.36 -7.26
C GLY A 46 -4.70 12.22 -8.20
N ASN A 47 -4.45 11.73 -9.41
CA ASN A 47 -5.49 11.22 -10.31
C ASN A 47 -6.18 9.97 -9.78
N ILE A 48 -5.48 9.22 -8.92
CA ILE A 48 -6.01 8.17 -8.07
C ILE A 48 -5.45 8.36 -6.66
N GLU A 49 -6.16 7.85 -5.66
CA GLU A 49 -5.65 7.79 -4.30
C GLU A 49 -5.03 6.42 -4.05
N LEU A 50 -3.80 6.42 -3.56
CA LEU A 50 -3.02 5.21 -3.27
C LEU A 50 -2.55 5.25 -1.82
N TRP A 51 -2.96 4.27 -1.03
CA TRP A 51 -2.54 4.10 0.36
C TRP A 51 -1.45 3.04 0.41
N ILE A 52 -0.39 3.30 1.18
CA ILE A 52 0.79 2.44 1.25
C ILE A 52 1.12 2.17 2.71
N ASP A 53 1.20 0.89 3.04
CA ASP A 53 1.75 0.42 4.32
C ASP A 53 3.26 0.23 4.18
N VAL A 54 4.04 0.78 5.10
CA VAL A 54 5.50 0.80 5.03
C VAL A 54 6.07 0.00 6.19
N LYS A 55 6.81 -1.06 5.86
CA LYS A 55 7.62 -1.81 6.83
C LYS A 55 9.09 -1.55 6.61
N ASP A 56 9.64 -0.64 7.42
CA ASP A 56 11.06 -0.23 7.46
C ASP A 56 11.86 -0.90 8.59
N THR A 57 11.23 -1.80 9.35
CA THR A 57 11.87 -2.55 10.45
C THR A 57 12.64 -3.76 9.94
N LYS A 58 13.61 -4.25 10.74
CA LYS A 58 14.50 -5.40 10.41
C LYS A 58 13.79 -6.71 10.00
N GLY A 59 12.50 -6.86 10.28
CA GLY A 59 11.72 -8.05 9.94
C GLY A 59 11.10 -7.99 8.55
N LYS A 60 10.86 -9.16 7.94
CA LYS A 60 10.05 -9.28 6.73
C LYS A 60 8.59 -8.95 7.00
N TYR A 61 7.88 -8.44 6.00
CA TYR A 61 6.43 -8.25 6.06
C TYR A 61 5.74 -9.61 6.21
N GLY A 62 5.00 -9.79 7.31
CA GLY A 62 4.46 -11.07 7.72
C GLY A 62 2.95 -11.04 7.93
N LYS A 63 2.42 -12.15 8.48
CA LYS A 63 0.97 -12.37 8.63
C LYS A 63 0.26 -11.25 9.40
N ARG A 64 0.85 -10.76 10.50
CA ARG A 64 0.23 -9.71 11.33
C ARG A 64 0.03 -8.42 10.55
N GLU A 65 1.02 -8.02 9.76
CA GLU A 65 0.93 -6.83 8.93
C GLU A 65 -0.11 -7.03 7.82
N VAL A 66 -0.12 -8.20 7.16
CA VAL A 66 -1.10 -8.53 6.13
C VAL A 66 -2.53 -8.52 6.65
N ASP A 67 -2.80 -9.20 7.77
CA ASP A 67 -4.13 -9.29 8.36
C ASP A 67 -4.69 -7.88 8.66
N ARG A 68 -3.86 -7.00 9.24
CA ARG A 68 -4.23 -5.62 9.53
C ARG A 68 -4.52 -4.84 8.25
N TRP A 69 -3.67 -4.97 7.23
CA TRP A 69 -3.81 -4.17 6.01
C TRP A 69 -5.03 -4.59 5.17
N ILE A 70 -5.31 -5.89 5.11
CA ILE A 70 -6.51 -6.43 4.46
C ILE A 70 -7.78 -5.98 5.20
N GLU A 71 -7.79 -5.99 6.54
CA GLU A 71 -8.92 -5.46 7.33
C GLU A 71 -9.22 -4.00 6.95
N ILE A 72 -8.19 -3.15 6.89
CA ILE A 72 -8.34 -1.74 6.49
C ILE A 72 -8.88 -1.63 5.07
N LYS A 73 -8.28 -2.35 4.11
CA LYS A 73 -8.70 -2.34 2.71
C LYS A 73 -10.16 -2.73 2.55
N GLN A 74 -10.62 -3.79 3.23
CA GLN A 74 -12.00 -4.27 3.10
C GLN A 74 -13.00 -3.20 3.53
N VAL A 75 -12.77 -2.57 4.68
CA VAL A 75 -13.64 -1.50 5.20
C VAL A 75 -13.63 -0.29 4.25
N ILE A 76 -12.45 0.18 3.85
CA ILE A 76 -12.33 1.36 2.98
C ILE A 76 -12.87 1.09 1.57
N THR A 77 -12.68 -0.10 1.01
CA THR A 77 -13.20 -0.42 -0.33
C THR A 77 -14.74 -0.42 -0.34
N ALA A 78 -15.37 -0.81 0.78
CA ALA A 78 -16.82 -0.73 0.91
C ALA A 78 -17.33 0.73 0.96
N GLU A 79 -16.55 1.65 1.55
CA GLU A 79 -16.89 3.08 1.64
C GLU A 79 -16.46 3.89 0.41
N SER A 80 -15.33 3.54 -0.21
CA SER A 80 -14.66 4.24 -1.30
C SER A 80 -13.92 3.25 -2.22
N PRO A 81 -14.60 2.69 -3.24
CA PRO A 81 -14.07 1.58 -4.05
C PRO A 81 -12.92 1.97 -5.00
N LYS A 82 -12.54 3.26 -5.05
CA LYS A 82 -11.54 3.78 -5.99
C LYS A 82 -10.12 3.88 -5.39
N ILE A 83 -9.97 3.63 -4.09
CA ILE A 83 -8.67 3.73 -3.41
C ILE A 83 -7.86 2.46 -3.70
N LEU A 84 -6.63 2.65 -4.18
CA LEU A 84 -5.68 1.56 -4.36
C LEU A 84 -4.89 1.33 -3.07
N PHE A 85 -4.50 0.08 -2.85
CA PHE A 85 -3.73 -0.32 -1.68
C PHE A 85 -2.41 -0.95 -2.12
N ALA A 86 -1.33 -0.51 -1.51
CA ALA A 86 -0.01 -1.08 -1.71
C ALA A 86 0.69 -1.34 -0.37
N THR A 87 1.76 -2.12 -0.45
CA THR A 87 2.69 -2.36 0.65
C THR A 87 4.10 -2.14 0.14
N TYR A 88 4.97 -1.64 1.02
CA TYR A 88 6.40 -1.60 0.82
C TYR A 88 7.09 -2.25 2.02
N SER A 89 8.07 -3.10 1.78
CA SER A 89 8.90 -3.64 2.85
C SER A 89 10.37 -3.61 2.47
N GLN A 90 11.17 -2.93 3.29
CA GLN A 90 12.60 -2.79 3.07
C GLN A 90 13.33 -4.15 3.07
N ASN A 91 12.91 -5.07 3.94
CA ASN A 91 13.51 -6.41 4.07
C ASN A 91 12.74 -7.48 3.30
N GLY A 92 11.80 -7.07 2.44
CA GLY A 92 10.96 -7.95 1.64
C GLY A 92 9.85 -8.63 2.45
N TYR A 93 9.17 -9.56 1.78
CA TYR A 93 7.95 -10.20 2.27
C TYR A 93 8.19 -11.66 2.58
N MET A 94 7.47 -12.20 3.57
CA MET A 94 7.31 -13.66 3.66
C MET A 94 6.50 -14.13 2.45
N SER A 95 6.82 -15.29 1.87
CA SER A 95 6.17 -15.78 0.64
C SER A 95 4.64 -15.88 0.80
N SER A 96 4.17 -16.46 1.91
CA SER A 96 2.74 -16.56 2.21
C SER A 96 2.07 -15.20 2.42
N ALA A 97 2.77 -14.24 3.02
CA ALA A 97 2.26 -12.88 3.20
C ALA A 97 2.06 -12.19 1.84
N LYS A 98 3.05 -12.33 0.95
CA LYS A 98 3.01 -11.78 -0.40
C LYS A 98 1.87 -12.38 -1.24
N GLU A 99 1.72 -13.71 -1.23
CA GLU A 99 0.62 -14.39 -1.91
C GLU A 99 -0.75 -13.91 -1.42
N LEU A 100 -0.90 -13.73 -0.11
CA LEU A 100 -2.14 -13.26 0.48
C LEU A 100 -2.45 -11.80 0.11
N LEU A 101 -1.43 -10.93 0.07
CA LEU A 101 -1.58 -9.54 -0.39
C LEU A 101 -2.02 -9.48 -1.86
N VAL A 102 -1.34 -10.21 -2.74
CA VAL A 102 -1.63 -10.22 -4.18
C VAL A 102 -3.02 -10.77 -4.46
N SER A 103 -3.41 -11.88 -3.81
CA SER A 103 -4.77 -12.46 -3.96
C SER A 103 -5.88 -11.54 -3.45
N ASN A 104 -5.56 -10.59 -2.56
CA ASN A 104 -6.49 -9.57 -2.08
C ASN A 104 -6.42 -8.25 -2.89
N GLY A 105 -5.71 -8.23 -4.01
CA GLY A 105 -5.58 -7.06 -4.89
C GLY A 105 -4.77 -5.92 -4.28
N VAL A 106 -3.87 -6.23 -3.35
CA VAL A 106 -2.89 -5.27 -2.81
C VAL A 106 -1.63 -5.31 -3.67
N TYR A 107 -1.14 -4.14 -4.06
CA TYR A 107 0.11 -4.03 -4.81
C TYR A 107 1.32 -4.24 -3.91
N VAL A 108 2.17 -5.20 -4.27
CA VAL A 108 3.40 -5.49 -3.52
C VAL A 108 4.54 -4.74 -4.20
N LEU A 109 4.96 -3.62 -3.61
CA LEU A 109 6.03 -2.79 -4.15
C LEU A 109 7.37 -3.47 -3.93
N LYS A 110 8.20 -3.46 -4.98
CA LYS A 110 9.58 -3.91 -4.94
C LYS A 110 10.39 -2.95 -4.07
N GLY A 111 11.23 -3.50 -3.19
CA GLY A 111 12.34 -2.72 -2.63
C GLY A 111 13.26 -2.27 -3.76
N GLU A 112 13.88 -1.09 -3.64
CA GLU A 112 15.08 -0.84 -4.45
C GLU A 112 16.11 -1.91 -4.04
N GLU A 113 16.53 -2.75 -4.99
CA GLU A 113 17.81 -3.43 -4.85
C GLU A 113 18.85 -2.31 -4.76
N GLY A 114 19.48 -2.17 -3.59
CA GLY A 114 20.55 -1.20 -3.38
C GLY A 114 21.76 -1.47 -4.26
#